data_AF-A0A919UIG4-F1
#
_entry.id   AF-A0A919UIG4-F1
#
_cell.length_a   1.000
_cell.length_b   1.000
_cell.length_c   1.000
_cell.angle_alpha   90.00
_cell.angle_beta   90.00
_cell.angle_gamma   90.00
#
_symmetry.space_group_name_H-M   'P 1'
#
loop_
_entity.id
_entity.type
_entity.pdbx_description
1 polymer ?
#
loop_
_entity_poly.entity_id
_entity_poly.type
_entity_poly.pdbx_seq_one_letter_code
_entity_poly.pdbx_strand_id
1 'polypeptide(L)'
;MTIEETPPPSVSAERSSRRRHLAVGLGVSLAVLIAVGVLVAAAATHRPFMEWYTTDGAELEVTYSVGAGERLLWARADEDGERVLVDVMVVSTLPPGAPRNAAAEEKVASFELDAPVGDREVITSDGAVLREVGVG
;
A
#
# COMPACT_ATOMS: atom_id res chain seq x y z
N MET A 1 49.24 36.20 44.49
CA MET A 1 49.11 35.55 43.18
C MET A 1 48.26 34.30 43.43
N THR A 2 46.96 34.38 43.15
CA THR A 2 46.01 33.30 43.46
C THR A 2 45.77 32.56 42.15
N ILE A 3 46.20 31.30 42.07
CA ILE A 3 45.96 30.45 40.90
C ILE A 3 44.59 29.81 41.13
N GLU A 4 43.62 30.21 40.31
CA GLU A 4 42.27 29.66 40.32
C GLU A 4 42.33 28.28 39.63
N GLU A 5 42.33 27.20 40.43
CA GLU A 5 42.21 25.84 39.91
C GLU A 5 40.77 25.60 39.45
N THR A 6 40.54 25.74 38.13
CA THR A 6 39.29 25.31 37.51
C THR A 6 39.15 23.79 37.65
N PRO A 7 38.08 23.26 38.29
CA PRO A 7 37.93 21.83 38.48
C PRO A 7 37.77 21.12 37.11
N PRO A 8 38.36 19.92 36.93
CA PRO A 8 38.24 19.18 35.68
C PRO A 8 36.76 18.83 35.43
N PRO A 9 36.28 18.86 34.18
CA PRO A 9 34.91 18.47 33.86
C PRO A 9 34.65 17.05 34.36
N SER A 10 33.50 16.84 35.00
CA SER A 10 33.13 15.54 35.54
C SER A 10 32.99 14.52 34.41
N VAL A 11 33.77 13.44 34.46
CA VAL A 11 33.79 12.31 33.51
C VAL A 11 32.37 11.75 33.23
N SER A 12 31.47 11.93 34.19
CA SER A 12 30.05 11.58 34.14
C SER A 12 29.25 12.38 33.10
N ALA A 13 29.52 13.67 32.93
CA ALA A 13 28.80 14.54 31.99
C ALA A 13 29.11 14.14 30.53
N GLU A 14 30.38 13.84 30.26
CA GLU A 14 30.85 13.44 28.93
C GLU A 14 30.28 12.08 28.49
N ARG A 15 30.20 11.10 29.41
CA ARG A 15 29.56 9.80 29.12
C ARG A 15 28.05 9.92 28.90
N SER A 16 27.35 10.78 29.65
CA SER A 16 25.91 10.97 29.48
C SER A 16 25.58 11.64 28.13
N SER A 17 26.39 12.62 27.74
CA SER A 17 26.29 13.33 26.46
C SER A 17 26.53 12.36 25.30
N ARG A 18 27.63 11.59 25.32
CA ARG A 18 27.93 10.59 24.26
C ARG A 18 26.85 9.53 24.12
N ARG A 19 26.27 9.04 25.22
CA ARG A 19 25.16 8.07 25.17
C ARG A 19 23.88 8.66 24.59
N ARG A 20 23.56 9.92 24.92
CA ARG A 20 22.42 10.64 24.32
C ARG A 20 22.62 10.88 22.84
N HIS A 21 23.81 11.28 22.40
CA HIS A 21 24.11 11.49 20.99
C HIS A 21 24.03 10.21 20.16
N LEU A 22 24.50 9.07 20.70
CA LEU A 22 24.36 7.77 20.02
C LEU A 22 22.90 7.30 19.94
N ALA A 23 22.13 7.46 21.02
CA ALA A 23 20.70 7.11 21.03
C ALA A 23 19.88 7.96 20.05
N VAL A 24 20.18 9.27 19.96
CA VAL A 24 19.58 10.16 18.96
C VAL A 24 20.00 9.77 17.54
N GLY A 25 21.29 9.46 17.32
CA GLY A 25 21.78 9.02 16.01
C GLY A 25 21.10 7.74 15.51
N LEU A 26 20.92 6.75 16.39
CA LEU A 26 20.18 5.52 16.09
C LEU A 26 18.68 5.75 15.85
N GLY A 27 18.06 6.62 16.65
CA GLY A 27 16.65 6.99 16.46
C GLY A 27 16.42 7.68 15.12
N VAL A 28 17.30 8.61 14.75
CA VAL A 28 17.23 9.32 13.47
C VAL A 28 17.47 8.37 12.30
N SER A 29 18.50 7.52 12.35
CA SER A 29 18.78 6.59 11.25
C SER A 29 17.64 5.59 11.03
N LEU A 30 17.04 5.07 12.12
CA LEU A 30 15.87 4.21 12.02
C LEU A 30 14.67 4.93 11.42
N ALA A 31 14.41 6.18 11.85
CA ALA A 31 13.32 6.98 11.29
C ALA A 31 13.52 7.24 9.78
N VAL A 32 14.75 7.54 9.34
CA VAL A 32 15.05 7.70 7.92
C VAL A 32 14.83 6.40 7.14
N LEU A 33 15.27 5.26 7.67
CA LEU A 33 15.07 3.96 7.00
C LEU A 33 13.58 3.61 6.86
N ILE A 34 12.78 3.88 7.89
CA ILE A 34 11.32 3.70 7.83
C ILE A 34 10.72 4.62 6.77
N ALA A 35 11.08 5.91 6.76
CA ALA A 35 10.55 6.86 5.79
C ALA A 35 10.89 6.47 4.35
N VAL A 36 12.13 6.03 4.09
CA VAL A 36 12.55 5.53 2.77
C VAL A 36 11.79 4.25 2.40
N GLY A 37 11.64 3.31 3.34
CA GLY A 37 10.89 2.08 3.12
C GLY A 37 9.43 2.34 2.74
N VAL A 38 8.76 3.27 3.45
CA VAL A 38 7.38 3.68 3.15
C VAL A 38 7.29 4.32 1.76
N LEU A 39 8.24 5.19 1.40
CA LEU A 39 8.25 5.84 0.08
C LEU A 39 8.41 4.82 -1.06
N VAL A 40 9.32 3.85 -0.89
CA VAL A 40 9.52 2.78 -1.88
C VAL A 40 8.29 1.90 -2.00
N ALA A 41 7.65 1.54 -0.89
CA ALA A 41 6.42 0.77 -0.89
C ALA A 41 5.29 1.52 -1.62
N ALA A 42 5.08 2.80 -1.30
CA ALA A 42 4.07 3.62 -1.94
C ALA A 42 4.29 3.77 -3.46
N ALA A 43 5.55 3.93 -3.90
CA ALA A 43 5.89 4.01 -5.31
C ALA A 43 5.70 2.66 -6.06
N ALA A 44 5.74 1.54 -5.34
CA ALA A 44 5.56 0.21 -5.89
C ALA A 44 4.07 -0.19 -5.98
N THR A 45 3.23 0.36 -5.10
CA THR A 45 1.79 0.06 -5.05
C THR A 45 0.98 0.92 -6.00
N HIS A 46 0.01 0.33 -6.67
CA HIS A 46 -0.94 1.06 -7.51
C HIS A 46 -2.22 0.24 -7.75
N ARG A 47 -3.25 0.90 -8.26
CA ARG A 47 -4.52 0.26 -8.61
C ARG A 47 -4.40 -0.37 -10.01
N PRO A 48 -4.75 -1.65 -10.17
CA PRO A 48 -4.83 -2.26 -11.49
C PRO A 48 -6.02 -1.69 -12.26
N PHE A 49 -5.98 -1.86 -13.58
CA PHE A 49 -7.14 -1.57 -14.42
C PHE A 49 -8.23 -2.62 -14.17
N MET A 50 -9.46 -2.17 -13.96
CA MET A 50 -10.66 -3.00 -13.77
C MET A 50 -11.73 -2.46 -14.71
N GLU A 51 -12.36 -3.34 -15.50
CA GLU A 51 -13.44 -2.94 -16.42
C GLU A 51 -14.67 -3.81 -16.28
N TRP A 52 -14.49 -5.08 -15.97
CA TRP A 52 -15.52 -6.10 -16.10
C TRP A 52 -15.77 -6.81 -14.77
N TYR A 53 -17.02 -7.15 -14.52
CA TYR A 53 -17.40 -8.06 -13.44
C TYR A 53 -18.43 -9.09 -13.91
N THR A 54 -18.49 -10.20 -13.21
CA THR A 54 -19.53 -11.23 -13.30
C THR A 54 -20.12 -11.46 -11.91
N THR A 55 -21.36 -11.94 -11.86
CA THR A 55 -22.01 -12.25 -10.58
C THR A 55 -22.77 -13.57 -10.66
N ASP A 56 -22.73 -14.33 -9.57
CA ASP A 56 -23.55 -15.51 -9.35
C ASP A 56 -24.15 -15.46 -7.94
N GLY A 57 -25.42 -15.07 -7.85
CA GLY A 57 -26.08 -14.85 -6.56
C GLY A 57 -25.40 -13.73 -5.76
N ALA A 58 -24.82 -14.09 -4.62
CA ALA A 58 -24.07 -13.17 -3.75
C ALA A 58 -22.55 -13.17 -4.04
N GLU A 59 -22.09 -13.95 -5.01
CA GLU A 59 -20.71 -13.92 -5.46
C GLU A 59 -20.52 -12.85 -6.54
N LEU A 60 -19.47 -12.04 -6.37
CA LEU A 60 -19.02 -11.03 -7.31
C LEU A 60 -17.59 -11.35 -7.72
N GLU A 61 -17.37 -11.55 -9.01
CA GLU A 61 -16.04 -11.73 -9.58
C GLU A 61 -15.67 -10.51 -10.40
N VAL A 62 -14.52 -9.90 -10.09
CA VAL A 62 -14.01 -8.73 -10.82
C VAL A 62 -12.74 -9.11 -11.55
N THR A 63 -12.73 -8.83 -12.86
CA THR A 63 -11.56 -9.01 -13.70
C THR A 63 -10.69 -7.76 -13.64
N TYR A 64 -9.42 -7.94 -13.28
CA TYR A 64 -8.42 -6.89 -13.20
C TYR A 64 -7.16 -7.26 -13.96
N SER A 65 -6.53 -6.26 -14.59
CA SER A 65 -5.29 -6.45 -15.35
C SER A 65 -4.07 -6.11 -14.50
N VAL A 66 -3.10 -7.02 -14.45
CA VAL A 66 -1.82 -6.81 -13.80
C VAL A 66 -0.67 -6.90 -14.78
N GLY A 67 0.31 -6.03 -14.64
CA GLY A 67 1.56 -6.06 -15.40
C GLY A 67 2.53 -7.13 -14.94
N ALA A 68 3.65 -7.23 -15.66
CA ALA A 68 4.73 -8.16 -15.31
C ALA A 68 5.29 -7.85 -13.91
N GLY A 69 5.43 -8.87 -13.07
CA GLY A 69 6.00 -8.71 -11.73
C GLY A 69 5.09 -7.97 -10.74
N GLU A 70 3.82 -7.76 -11.08
CA GLU A 70 2.82 -7.26 -10.16
C GLU A 70 2.15 -8.39 -9.40
N ARG A 71 1.86 -8.15 -8.14
CA ARG A 71 1.19 -9.09 -7.25
C ARG A 71 0.05 -8.42 -6.53
N LEU A 72 -1.02 -9.18 -6.31
CA LEU A 72 -2.13 -8.75 -5.46
C LEU A 72 -1.60 -8.48 -4.06
N LEU A 73 -1.84 -7.27 -3.57
CA LEU A 73 -1.53 -6.88 -2.20
C LEU A 73 -2.78 -7.02 -1.33
N TRP A 74 -3.91 -6.49 -1.79
CA TRP A 74 -5.23 -6.75 -1.22
C TRP A 74 -6.32 -6.59 -2.28
N ALA A 75 -7.46 -7.21 -2.00
CA ALA A 75 -8.73 -7.00 -2.67
C ALA A 75 -9.79 -6.91 -1.59
N ARG A 76 -10.67 -5.92 -1.67
CA ARG A 76 -11.82 -5.78 -0.75
C ARG A 76 -13.03 -5.24 -1.49
N ALA A 77 -14.21 -5.63 -1.02
CA ALA A 77 -15.49 -5.04 -1.41
C ALA A 77 -16.11 -4.37 -0.17
N ASP A 78 -16.72 -3.22 -0.36
CA ASP A 78 -17.50 -2.48 0.63
C ASP A 78 -18.90 -2.24 0.07
N GLU A 79 -19.94 -2.50 0.86
CA GLU A 79 -21.33 -2.49 0.41
C GLU A 79 -22.09 -1.33 1.07
N ASP A 80 -22.50 -0.35 0.26
CA ASP A 80 -23.30 0.79 0.68
C ASP A 80 -24.61 0.78 -0.10
N GLY A 81 -25.52 -0.15 0.25
CA GLY A 81 -26.94 -0.25 -0.16
C GLY A 81 -27.25 -0.18 -1.66
N GLU A 82 -26.96 0.95 -2.28
CA GLU A 82 -27.05 1.27 -3.70
C GLU A 82 -25.79 0.89 -4.49
N ARG A 83 -24.65 0.65 -3.82
CA ARG A 83 -23.35 0.45 -4.48
C ARG A 83 -22.51 -0.65 -3.83
N VAL A 84 -21.66 -1.26 -4.65
CA VAL A 84 -20.57 -2.15 -4.22
C VAL A 84 -19.25 -1.52 -4.65
N LEU A 85 -18.46 -1.06 -3.69
CA LEU A 85 -17.15 -0.46 -3.92
C LEU A 85 -16.07 -1.54 -3.87
N VAL A 86 -15.40 -1.75 -5.01
CA VAL A 86 -14.31 -2.69 -5.16
C VAL A 86 -12.97 -1.95 -5.12
N ASP A 87 -12.10 -2.38 -4.21
CA ASP A 87 -10.75 -1.85 -4.07
C ASP A 87 -9.72 -2.97 -4.19
N VAL A 88 -9.08 -3.04 -5.36
CA VAL A 88 -7.95 -3.91 -5.63
C VAL A 88 -6.68 -3.08 -5.63
N MET A 89 -5.67 -3.55 -4.90
CA MET A 89 -4.34 -2.95 -4.89
C MET A 89 -3.31 -4.00 -5.26
N VAL A 90 -2.39 -3.61 -6.13
CA VAL A 90 -1.26 -4.43 -6.52
C VAL A 90 0.05 -3.76 -6.14
N VAL A 91 1.08 -4.58 -5.96
CA VAL A 91 2.46 -4.14 -5.73
C VAL A 91 3.36 -4.66 -6.84
N SER A 92 4.16 -3.77 -7.42
CA SER A 92 5.19 -4.10 -8.39
C SER A 92 6.47 -4.54 -7.68
N THR A 93 6.98 -5.72 -8.03
CA THR A 93 8.33 -6.16 -7.62
C THR A 93 9.41 -5.76 -8.62
N LEU A 94 9.03 -5.10 -9.73
CA LEU A 94 9.99 -4.61 -10.70
C LEU A 94 10.75 -3.38 -10.19
N PRO A 95 12.01 -3.19 -10.63
CA PRO A 95 12.76 -1.97 -10.35
C PRO A 95 12.02 -0.70 -10.84
N PRO A 96 12.24 0.45 -10.21
CA PRO A 96 11.72 1.72 -10.70
C PRO A 96 12.12 1.98 -12.16
N GLY A 97 11.15 2.38 -13.00
CA GLY A 97 11.36 2.66 -14.41
C GLY A 97 11.32 1.44 -15.35
N ALA A 98 11.18 0.22 -14.83
CA ALA A 98 10.95 -0.95 -15.67
C ALA A 98 9.56 -0.90 -16.33
N PRO A 99 9.43 -1.23 -17.63
CA PRO A 99 8.14 -1.24 -18.31
C PRO A 99 7.26 -2.36 -17.77
N ARG A 100 6.04 -2.01 -17.34
CA ARG A 100 5.08 -2.92 -16.69
C ARG A 100 4.09 -3.55 -17.69
N ASN A 101 3.85 -2.85 -18.80
CA ASN A 101 2.86 -3.17 -19.83
C ASN A 101 3.28 -4.29 -20.80
N ALA A 102 4.49 -4.82 -20.70
CA ALA A 102 4.99 -5.83 -21.64
C ALA A 102 4.29 -7.20 -21.51
N ALA A 103 3.60 -7.46 -20.40
CA ALA A 103 2.82 -8.68 -20.18
C ALA A 103 1.66 -8.39 -19.22
N ALA A 104 0.62 -7.71 -19.73
CA ALA A 104 -0.63 -7.58 -18.99
C ALA A 104 -1.32 -8.95 -18.94
N GLU A 105 -1.58 -9.43 -17.73
CA GLU A 105 -2.31 -10.66 -17.42
C GLU A 105 -3.64 -10.27 -16.78
N GLU A 106 -4.74 -10.85 -17.26
CA GLU A 106 -6.04 -10.71 -16.62
C GLU A 106 -6.17 -11.71 -15.47
N LYS A 107 -6.62 -11.22 -14.32
CA LYS A 107 -6.85 -12.00 -13.10
C LYS A 107 -8.23 -11.71 -12.57
N VAL A 108 -8.75 -12.65 -11.78
CA VAL A 108 -10.06 -12.54 -11.15
C VAL A 108 -9.90 -12.38 -9.65
N ALA A 109 -10.64 -11.44 -9.07
CA ALA A 109 -10.82 -11.30 -7.63
C ALA A 109 -12.28 -11.64 -7.33
N SER A 110 -12.49 -12.68 -6.51
CA SER A 110 -13.82 -13.11 -6.07
C SER A 110 -14.14 -12.53 -4.70
N PHE A 111 -15.37 -12.05 -4.55
CA PHE A 111 -15.90 -11.45 -3.34
C PHE A 111 -17.24 -12.09 -3.00
N GLU A 112 -17.42 -12.45 -1.73
CA GLU A 112 -18.72 -12.85 -1.19
C GLU A 112 -19.39 -11.60 -0.60
N LEU A 113 -20.58 -11.28 -1.09
CA LEU A 113 -21.36 -10.11 -0.71
C LEU A 113 -22.46 -10.49 0.30
N ASP A 114 -22.90 -9.53 1.09
CA ASP A 114 -24.03 -9.69 2.02
C ASP A 114 -25.36 -9.87 1.28
N ALA A 115 -25.46 -9.35 0.05
CA ALA A 115 -26.61 -9.51 -0.83
C ALA A 115 -26.18 -9.65 -2.31
N PRO A 116 -27.05 -10.17 -3.19
CA PRO A 116 -26.79 -10.16 -4.64
C PRO A 116 -26.61 -8.76 -5.21
N VAL A 117 -25.80 -8.59 -6.27
CA VAL A 117 -25.54 -7.28 -6.89
C VAL A 117 -26.85 -6.59 -7.30
N GLY A 118 -27.71 -7.28 -8.06
CA GLY A 118 -29.02 -6.76 -8.46
C GLY A 118 -28.92 -5.44 -9.21
N ASP A 119 -29.65 -4.42 -8.74
CA ASP A 119 -29.67 -3.08 -9.33
C ASP A 119 -28.54 -2.16 -8.81
N ARG A 120 -27.62 -2.67 -7.99
CA ARG A 120 -26.54 -1.88 -7.38
C ARG A 120 -25.43 -1.59 -8.38
N GLU A 121 -24.85 -0.40 -8.30
CA GLU A 121 -23.67 -0.07 -9.11
C GLU A 121 -22.41 -0.69 -8.52
N VAL A 122 -21.66 -1.44 -9.32
CA VAL A 122 -20.32 -1.88 -8.96
C VAL A 122 -19.31 -0.83 -9.39
N ILE A 123 -18.64 -0.22 -8.43
CA ILE A 123 -17.70 0.87 -8.66
C ILE A 123 -16.31 0.53 -8.14
N THR A 124 -15.29 1.03 -8.80
CA THR A 124 -13.92 0.95 -8.31
C THR A 124 -13.64 2.03 -7.26
N SER A 125 -12.57 1.87 -6.50
CA SER A 125 -12.15 2.86 -5.51
C SER A 125 -11.67 4.21 -6.07
N ASP A 126 -11.48 4.33 -7.39
CA ASP A 126 -11.27 5.59 -8.13
C ASP A 126 -12.55 6.15 -8.78
N GLY A 127 -13.70 5.49 -8.57
CA GLY A 127 -15.02 5.94 -9.01
C GLY A 127 -15.40 5.53 -10.43
N ALA A 128 -14.65 4.63 -11.07
CA ALA A 128 -15.05 4.07 -12.35
C ALA A 128 -16.16 3.03 -12.14
N VAL A 129 -17.18 3.06 -13.00
CA VAL A 129 -18.26 2.07 -12.98
C VAL A 129 -17.81 0.85 -13.77
N LEU A 130 -17.86 -0.32 -13.13
CA LEU A 130 -17.57 -1.59 -13.77
C LEU A 130 -18.78 -2.06 -14.59
N ARG A 131 -18.51 -2.84 -15.63
CA ARG A 131 -19.54 -3.36 -16.52
C ARG A 131 -19.75 -4.85 -16.28
N GLU A 132 -21.00 -5.25 -16.18
CA GLU A 132 -21.34 -6.66 -16.11
C GLU A 132 -21.08 -7.34 -17.45
N VAL A 133 -20.35 -8.46 -17.43
CA VAL A 133 -20.23 -9.35 -18.57
C VAL A 133 -21.43 -10.29 -18.50
N GLY A 134 -22.46 -10.00 -19.29
CA GLY A 134 -23.62 -10.89 -19.39
C GLY A 134 -23.16 -12.30 -19.75
N VAL A 135 -23.53 -13.28 -18.91
CA VAL A 135 -23.39 -14.70 -19.25
C VAL A 135 -24.37 -14.97 -20.39
N GLY A 136 -23.85 -15.03 -21.61
CA GLY A 136 -24.61 -15.38 -22.81
C GLY A 136 -25.02 -16.84 -22.85
#